data_AF-A0A6A5WEI4-F1
#
_entry.id   AF-A0A6A5WEI4-F1
#
_cell.length_a   1.000
_cell.length_b   1.000
_cell.length_c   1.000
_cell.angle_alpha   90.00
_cell.angle_beta   90.00
_cell.angle_gamma   90.00
#
_symmetry.space_group_name_H-M   'P 1'
#
loop_
_entity.id
_entity.type
_entity.pdbx_description
1 polymer ?
#
loop_
_entity_poly.entity_id
_entity_poly.type
_entity_poly.pdbx_seq_one_letter_code
_entity_poly.pdbx_strand_id
1 'polypeptide(L)'
;DPDAPSTAQCDLTTACVETNTQNSTGGIGYFCACRSGYKSDVNDSDRYLPAQWRLLWPGQESRVFVKPGVKCDTLCEDWALGADGCQEV
;
A
#
# COMPACT_ATOMS: atom_id res chain seq x y z
N ASP A 1 -14.32 18.31 6.45
CA ASP A 1 -14.22 17.67 5.13
C ASP A 1 -14.39 16.18 5.34
N PRO A 2 -15.50 15.56 4.90
CA PRO A 2 -15.79 14.15 5.15
C PRO A 2 -15.11 13.18 4.16
N ASP A 3 -14.36 13.65 3.17
CA ASP A 3 -13.81 12.82 2.08
C ASP A 3 -12.30 12.60 2.15
N ALA A 4 -11.63 13.07 3.21
CA ALA A 4 -10.28 12.61 3.51
C ALA A 4 -10.37 11.21 4.12
N PRO A 5 -9.74 10.17 3.54
CA PRO A 5 -9.64 8.85 4.17
C PRO A 5 -8.90 9.02 5.51
N SER A 6 -9.67 9.22 6.57
CA SER A 6 -9.13 9.26 7.91
C SER A 6 -8.44 7.92 8.18
N THR A 7 -7.38 7.93 8.97
CA THR A 7 -6.60 6.78 9.45
C THR A 7 -7.43 5.55 9.87
N ALA A 8 -8.74 5.70 10.08
CA ALA A 8 -9.72 4.65 10.37
C ALA A 8 -10.04 3.71 9.19
N GLN A 9 -9.70 4.04 7.94
CA GLN A 9 -9.99 3.17 6.79
C GLN A 9 -8.88 2.15 6.51
N CYS A 10 -7.68 2.37 7.04
CA CYS A 10 -6.55 1.45 6.92
C CYS A 10 -6.62 0.36 8.00
N ASP A 11 -6.19 -0.85 7.68
CA ASP A 11 -6.07 -1.92 8.69
C ASP A 11 -4.97 -1.58 9.72
N LEU A 12 -5.09 -2.10 10.94
CA LEU A 12 -4.10 -1.88 12.03
C LEU A 12 -2.67 -2.29 11.64
N THR A 13 -2.54 -3.24 10.72
CA THR A 13 -1.24 -3.72 10.20
C THR A 13 -0.60 -2.78 9.16
N THR A 14 -1.34 -1.74 8.75
CA THR A 14 -0.93 -0.77 7.73
C THR A 14 -0.81 0.63 8.32
N ALA A 15 -0.10 1.51 7.62
CA ALA A 15 0.02 2.91 7.95
C ALA A 15 -0.63 3.75 6.84
N CYS A 16 -1.53 4.67 7.19
CA CYS A 16 -2.03 5.65 6.23
C CYS A 16 -0.90 6.62 5.88
N VAL A 17 -0.58 6.72 4.60
CA VAL A 17 0.44 7.63 4.09
C VAL A 17 -0.14 8.55 3.04
N GLU A 18 0.18 9.83 3.18
CA GLU A 18 -0.08 10.83 2.15
C GLU A 18 0.76 10.52 0.92
N THR A 19 0.12 10.56 -0.24
CA THR A 19 0.78 10.34 -1.52
C THR A 19 0.55 11.54 -2.40
N ASN A 20 1.51 11.85 -3.26
CA ASN A 20 1.35 12.92 -4.24
C ASN A 20 0.42 12.53 -5.40
N THR A 21 -0.31 11.40 -5.30
CA THR A 21 -1.36 11.09 -6.26
C THR A 21 -2.56 11.98 -5.97
N GLN A 22 -3.20 12.52 -7.02
CA GLN A 22 -4.47 13.21 -6.84
C GLN A 22 -5.57 12.15 -6.67
N ASN A 23 -6.41 12.32 -5.66
CA ASN A 23 -7.63 11.52 -5.56
C ASN A 23 -8.64 11.92 -6.66
N SER A 24 -9.74 11.19 -6.79
CA SER A 24 -10.77 11.43 -7.82
C SER A 24 -11.45 12.81 -7.72
N THR A 25 -11.23 13.56 -6.65
CA THR A 25 -11.77 14.92 -6.42
C THR A 25 -10.71 16.03 -6.56
N GLY A 26 -9.47 15.69 -6.94
CA GLY A 26 -8.38 16.66 -7.14
C GLY A 26 -7.63 17.05 -5.85
N GLY A 27 -7.87 16.35 -4.74
CA GLY A 27 -7.13 16.50 -3.48
C GLY A 27 -5.93 15.55 -3.37
N ILE A 28 -5.17 15.66 -2.27
CA ILE A 28 -4.08 14.73 -1.94
C ILE A 28 -4.68 13.34 -1.69
N GLY A 29 -4.19 12.34 -2.41
CA GLY A 29 -4.56 10.94 -2.26
C GLY A 29 -3.80 10.30 -1.11
N TYR A 30 -4.48 9.49 -0.33
CA TYR A 30 -3.85 8.70 0.73
C TYR A 30 -3.92 7.23 0.36
N PHE A 31 -2.87 6.49 0.70
CA PHE A 31 -2.85 5.04 0.56
C PHE A 31 -2.50 4.38 1.89
N CYS A 32 -2.95 3.14 2.07
CA CYS A 32 -2.53 2.32 3.20
C CYS A 32 -1.23 1.61 2.82
N ALA A 33 -0.11 1.99 3.41
CA ALA A 33 1.19 1.36 3.20
C ALA A 33 1.41 0.23 4.20
N CYS A 34 1.81 -0.94 3.69
CA CYS A 34 2.31 -2.02 4.51
C CYS A 34 3.62 -1.62 5.21
N ARG A 35 3.98 -2.36 6.27
CA ARG A 35 5.34 -2.30 6.84
C ARG A 35 6.34 -2.80 5.79
N SER A 36 7.56 -2.25 5.79
CA SER A 36 8.62 -2.70 4.87
C SER A 36 8.86 -4.21 5.02
N GLY A 37 8.88 -4.93 3.90
CA GLY A 37 9.00 -6.40 3.87
C GLY A 37 7.71 -7.17 4.12
N TYR A 38 6.56 -6.48 4.25
CA TYR A 38 5.24 -7.08 4.37
C TYR A 38 4.37 -6.73 3.18
N LYS A 39 3.51 -7.68 2.80
CA LYS A 39 2.47 -7.59 1.78
C LYS A 39 1.14 -8.07 2.33
N SER A 40 0.10 -7.95 1.52
CA SER A 40 -1.18 -8.59 1.82
C SER A 40 -1.16 -10.07 1.43
N ASP A 41 -1.94 -10.88 2.14
CA ASP A 41 -2.30 -12.24 1.71
C ASP A 41 -3.48 -12.23 0.72
N VAL A 42 -4.06 -11.05 0.44
CA VAL A 42 -5.15 -10.94 -0.52
C VAL A 42 -4.59 -11.21 -1.91
N ASN A 43 -4.81 -12.43 -2.37
CA ASN A 43 -4.48 -12.87 -3.71
C ASN A 43 -5.50 -12.32 -4.70
N ASP A 44 -5.34 -11.05 -5.07
CA ASP A 44 -6.18 -10.40 -6.06
C ASP A 44 -5.56 -10.58 -7.44
N SER A 45 -6.08 -11.55 -8.21
CA SER A 45 -5.67 -11.79 -9.60
C SER A 45 -6.18 -10.72 -10.56
N ASP A 46 -6.98 -9.76 -10.09
CA ASP A 46 -7.52 -8.69 -10.93
C ASP A 46 -6.46 -7.61 -11.20
N ARG A 47 -5.83 -7.71 -12.37
CA ARG A 47 -4.83 -6.76 -12.86
C ARG A 47 -5.35 -5.32 -12.99
N TYR A 48 -6.67 -5.13 -13.13
CA TYR A 48 -7.27 -3.81 -13.31
C TYR A 48 -7.61 -3.13 -11.98
N LEU A 49 -7.80 -3.91 -10.92
CA LEU A 49 -8.10 -3.42 -9.58
C LEU A 49 -7.30 -4.22 -8.54
N PRO A 50 -5.96 -4.15 -8.54
CA PRO A 50 -5.16 -4.98 -7.63
C PRO A 50 -5.40 -4.57 -6.16
N ALA A 51 -5.51 -5.56 -5.26
CA ALA A 51 -5.62 -5.30 -3.83
C ALA A 51 -4.34 -4.72 -3.22
N GLN A 52 -3.21 -4.95 -3.88
CA GLN A 52 -1.89 -4.48 -3.48
C GLN A 52 -1.07 -4.03 -4.69
N TRP A 53 -0.23 -3.01 -4.53
CA TRP A 53 0.64 -2.50 -5.59
C TRP A 53 1.89 -1.84 -5.00
N ARG A 54 2.92 -1.66 -5.83
CA ARG A 54 4.11 -0.86 -5.51
C ARG A 54 4.13 0.41 -6.33
N LEU A 55 4.60 1.49 -5.73
CA LEU A 55 4.88 2.73 -6.44
C LEU A 55 6.38 2.81 -6.73
N LEU A 56 6.75 2.98 -8.00
CA LEU A 56 8.14 3.22 -8.42
C LEU A 56 8.53 4.68 -8.19
N TRP A 57 8.45 5.14 -6.94
CA TRP A 57 8.83 6.48 -6.54
C TRP A 57 10.10 6.46 -5.68
N PRO A 58 11.03 7.41 -5.91
CA PRO A 58 12.27 7.47 -5.15
C PRO A 58 12.00 7.59 -3.64
N GLY A 59 12.49 6.63 -2.85
CA GLY A 59 12.36 6.58 -1.39
C GLY A 59 11.16 5.79 -0.85
N GLN A 60 10.29 5.25 -1.70
CA GLN A 60 9.14 4.41 -1.32
C GLN A 60 9.12 3.04 -2.02
N GLU A 61 10.22 2.66 -2.67
CA GLU A 61 10.34 1.45 -3.47
C GLU A 61 10.16 0.19 -2.61
N SER A 62 10.61 0.22 -1.36
CA SER A 62 10.43 -0.88 -0.39
C SER A 62 9.00 -1.06 0.12
N ARG A 63 8.07 -0.18 -0.27
CA ARG A 63 6.72 -0.16 0.29
C ARG A 63 5.69 -0.76 -0.65
N VAL A 64 4.92 -1.68 -0.10
CA VAL A 64 3.68 -2.18 -0.70
C VAL A 64 2.54 -1.31 -0.20
N PHE A 65 1.65 -0.93 -1.09
CA PHE A 65 0.43 -0.19 -0.81
C PHE A 65 -0.76 -1.11 -1.04
N VAL A 66 -1.80 -0.96 -0.23
CA VAL A 66 -3.02 -1.78 -0.30
C VAL A 66 -4.27 -0.92 -0.28
N LYS A 67 -5.37 -1.51 -0.73
CA LYS A 67 -6.70 -0.90 -0.59
C LYS A 67 -7.06 -0.70 0.89
N PRO A 68 -7.89 0.29 1.22
CA PRO A 68 -8.42 0.45 2.57
C PRO A 68 -9.12 -0.84 3.06
N GLY A 69 -8.91 -1.19 4.33
CA GLY A 69 -9.42 -2.41 4.96
C GLY A 69 -8.65 -3.69 4.62
N VAL A 70 -7.62 -3.62 3.79
CA VAL A 70 -6.77 -4.78 3.48
C VAL A 70 -5.64 -4.90 4.49
N LYS A 71 -5.47 -6.12 5.02
CA LYS A 71 -4.43 -6.46 5.98
C LYS A 71 -3.08 -6.69 5.28
N CYS A 72 -1.99 -6.20 5.87
CA CYS A 72 -0.60 -6.47 5.46
C CYS A 72 0.20 -7.13 6.59
N ASP A 73 -0.07 -8.39 6.87
CA ASP A 73 0.67 -9.17 7.88
C ASP A 73 1.47 -10.33 7.28
N THR A 74 1.53 -10.43 5.95
CA THR A 74 2.26 -11.50 5.27
C THR A 74 3.66 -11.03 4.92
N LEU A 75 4.66 -11.83 5.25
CA LEU A 75 6.06 -11.56 4.85
C LEU A 75 6.22 -11.78 3.34
N CYS A 76 6.94 -10.87 2.70
CA CYS A 76 7.37 -11.06 1.32
C CYS A 76 8.44 -12.15 1.22
N GLU A 77 8.63 -12.73 0.03
CA GLU A 77 9.66 -13.77 -0.17
C GLU A 77 11.06 -13.20 0.09
N ASP A 78 11.35 -12.03 -0.49
CA ASP A 78 12.64 -11.35 -0.40
C ASP A 78 12.63 -10.15 0.57
N TRP A 79 11.87 -10.23 1.66
CA TRP A 79 11.69 -9.13 2.62
C TRP A 79 13.00 -8.51 3.16
N ALA A 80 14.09 -9.28 3.17
CA ALA A 80 15.41 -8.85 3.64
C ALA A 80 16.19 -7.96 2.65
N LEU A 81 15.74 -7.85 1.39
CA LEU A 81 16.42 -7.06 0.35
C LEU A 81 16.09 -5.55 0.42
N GLY A 82 15.33 -5.10 1.42
CA GLY A 82 15.07 -3.68 1.65
C GLY A 82 14.23 -3.05 0.54
N ALA A 83 14.81 -2.15 -0.25
CA ALA A 83 14.15 -1.52 -1.41
C ALA A 83 13.72 -2.53 -2.48
N ASP A 84 14.48 -3.61 -2.61
CA ASP A 84 14.19 -4.71 -3.52
C ASP A 84 13.37 -5.81 -2.86
N GLY A 85 12.91 -5.62 -1.62
CA GLY A 85 11.96 -6.54 -1.01
C GLY A 85 10.57 -6.42 -1.65
N CYS A 86 9.81 -7.51 -1.60
CA CYS A 86 8.43 -7.55 -2.09
C CYS A 86 8.28 -7.32 -3.61
N GLN A 87 9.27 -7.69 -4.44
CA GLN A 87 9.18 -7.53 -5.90
C GLN A 87 8.11 -8.41 -6.54
N GLU A 88 7.60 -9.41 -5.83
CA GLU A 88 6.52 -10.26 -6.31
C GLU A 88 5.14 -9.55 -6.36
N VAL A 89 5.08 -8.28 -5.93
CA VAL A 89 3.88 -7.43 -5.91
C VAL A 89 3.82 -6.48 -7.09
#